data_AF-A0A2S5LHS0-F1
#
_entry.id   AF-A0A2S5LHS0-F1
#
_cell.length_a   1.000
_cell.length_b   1.000
_cell.length_c   1.000
_cell.angle_alpha   90.00
_cell.angle_beta   90.00
_cell.angle_gamma   90.00
#
_symmetry.space_group_name_H-M   'P 1'
#
loop_
_entity.id
_entity.type
_entity.pdbx_description
1 polymer ?
#
loop_
_entity_poly.entity_id
_entity_poly.type
_entity_poly.pdbx_seq_one_letter_code
_entity_poly.pdbx_strand_id
1 'polypeptide(L)'
;GKTFRNAAGVVVASNITSHPSKGVGAWSDDDLKRAITQGVALDGALLKPPMSTLSKAHFSKMSPEDLDALVAWVRTIPPKE
;
A
#
# COMPACT_ATOMS: atom_id res chain seq x y z
N GLY A 1 7.47 1.47 -11.09
CA GLY A 1 7.75 1.21 -9.67
C GLY A 1 8.90 0.23 -9.52
N LYS A 2 9.25 -0.16 -8.29
CA LYS A 2 10.22 -1.24 -8.02
C LYS A 2 9.68 -2.58 -8.55
N THR A 3 10.55 -3.41 -9.13
CA THR A 3 10.18 -4.76 -9.59
C THR A 3 10.55 -5.79 -8.54
N PHE A 4 9.60 -6.66 -8.20
CA PHE A 4 9.78 -7.81 -7.33
C PHE A 4 9.75 -9.08 -8.18
N ARG A 5 10.79 -9.91 -8.04
CA ARG A 5 10.87 -11.23 -8.69
C ARG A 5 10.79 -12.29 -7.58
N ASN A 6 9.78 -13.14 -7.62
CA ASN A 6 9.60 -14.21 -6.64
C ASN A 6 8.99 -15.47 -7.31
N ALA A 7 8.73 -16.51 -6.53
CA ALA A 7 8.13 -17.75 -7.03
C ALA A 7 6.73 -17.57 -7.64
N ALA A 8 6.03 -16.47 -7.33
CA ALA A 8 4.74 -16.12 -7.92
C ALA A 8 4.87 -15.30 -9.22
N GLY A 9 6.10 -15.04 -9.70
CA GLY A 9 6.39 -14.35 -10.95
C GLY A 9 7.01 -12.96 -10.76
N VAL A 10 6.76 -12.09 -11.75
CA VAL A 10 7.26 -10.71 -11.76
C VAL A 10 6.12 -9.76 -11.42
N VAL A 11 6.27 -8.99 -10.34
CA VAL A 11 5.30 -8.01 -9.89
C VAL A 11 5.94 -6.63 -9.81
N VAL A 12 5.29 -5.63 -10.38
CA VAL A 12 5.75 -4.24 -10.35
C VAL A 12 4.97 -3.50 -9.29
N ALA A 13 5.67 -2.79 -8.40
CA ALA A 13 5.06 -1.96 -7.38
C ALA A 13 4.16 -0.88 -8.01
N SER A 14 2.92 -0.82 -7.51
CA SER A 14 1.96 0.23 -7.85
C SER A 14 2.46 1.61 -7.41
N ASN A 15 1.92 2.64 -8.04
CA ASN A 15 2.15 4.01 -7.64
C ASN A 15 1.39 4.29 -6.33
N ILE A 16 2.11 4.76 -5.30
CA ILE A 16 1.56 5.09 -3.98
C ILE A 16 1.64 6.59 -3.68
N THR A 17 1.89 7.42 -4.70
CA THR A 17 1.90 8.88 -4.53
C THR A 17 0.49 9.45 -4.41
N SER A 18 0.37 10.72 -4.03
CA SER A 18 -0.91 11.43 -3.91
C SER A 18 -1.63 11.71 -5.24
N HIS A 19 -1.26 11.04 -6.33
CA HIS A 19 -1.97 11.16 -7.60
C HIS A 19 -3.42 10.64 -7.47
N PRO A 20 -4.44 11.40 -7.91
CA PRO A 20 -5.85 11.07 -7.67
C PRO A 20 -6.33 9.77 -8.32
N SER A 21 -5.93 9.48 -9.57
CA SER A 21 -6.39 8.28 -10.30
C SER A 21 -5.32 7.19 -10.51
N LYS A 22 -4.03 7.56 -10.59
CA LYS A 22 -2.92 6.62 -10.79
C LYS A 22 -2.24 6.19 -9.50
N GLY A 23 -2.44 6.94 -8.41
CA GLY A 23 -1.86 6.68 -7.10
C GLY A 23 -2.93 6.41 -6.05
N VAL A 24 -2.63 6.78 -4.80
CA VAL A 24 -3.52 6.61 -3.65
C VAL A 24 -4.20 7.93 -3.24
N GLY A 25 -4.14 8.96 -4.08
CA GLY A 25 -4.68 10.28 -3.77
C GLY A 25 -6.17 10.29 -3.43
N ALA A 26 -6.96 9.42 -4.09
CA ALA A 26 -8.39 9.28 -3.84
C ALA A 26 -8.76 8.24 -2.76
N TRP A 27 -7.79 7.51 -2.21
CA TRP A 27 -8.05 6.50 -1.18
C TRP A 27 -8.32 7.21 0.15
N SER A 28 -9.15 6.66 1.02
CA SER A 28 -9.26 7.14 2.40
C SER A 28 -8.05 6.71 3.23
N ASP A 29 -7.86 7.32 4.40
CA ASP A 29 -6.79 6.92 5.32
C ASP A 29 -7.01 5.48 5.82
N ASP A 30 -8.26 5.09 6.04
CA ASP A 30 -8.61 3.72 6.45
C ASP A 30 -8.34 2.70 5.33
N ASP A 31 -8.57 3.07 4.06
CA ASP A 31 -8.21 2.20 2.93
C ASP A 31 -6.69 1.98 2.84
N LEU A 32 -5.91 3.04 3.08
CA LEU A 32 -4.45 2.94 3.14
C LEU A 32 -3.99 2.06 4.29
N LYS A 33 -4.51 2.27 5.50
CA LYS A 33 -4.21 1.44 6.68
C LYS A 33 -4.57 -0.02 6.43
N ARG A 34 -5.73 -0.29 5.84
CA ARG A 34 -6.17 -1.63 5.47
C ARG A 34 -5.24 -2.26 4.44
N ALA A 35 -4.80 -1.51 3.44
CA ALA A 35 -3.84 -1.99 2.45
C ALA A 35 -2.48 -2.33 3.06
N ILE A 36 -2.00 -1.53 4.03
CA ILE A 36 -0.72 -1.74 4.71
C ILE A 36 -0.79 -2.95 5.65
N THR A 37 -1.82 -3.04 6.47
CA THR A 37 -1.90 -4.03 7.57
C THR A 37 -2.47 -5.37 7.13
N GLN A 38 -3.44 -5.36 6.20
CA GLN A 38 -4.17 -6.54 5.76
C GLN A 38 -3.83 -6.94 4.33
N GLY A 39 -3.17 -6.07 3.56
CA GLY A 39 -2.84 -6.36 2.17
C GLY A 39 -4.06 -6.41 1.27
N VAL A 40 -5.06 -5.56 1.53
CA VAL A 40 -6.33 -5.50 0.80
C VAL A 40 -6.43 -4.16 0.06
N ALA A 41 -6.74 -4.22 -1.25
CA ALA A 41 -6.89 -3.06 -2.11
C ALA A 41 -8.21 -2.30 -1.86
N LEU A 42 -8.38 -1.16 -2.56
CA LEU A 42 -9.58 -0.32 -2.47
C LEU A 42 -10.86 -1.09 -2.86
N ASP A 43 -10.77 -1.99 -3.84
CA ASP A 43 -11.87 -2.83 -4.32
C ASP A 43 -12.16 -4.05 -3.41
N GLY A 44 -11.41 -4.20 -2.30
CA GLY A 44 -11.53 -5.32 -1.38
C GLY A 44 -10.75 -6.58 -1.82
N ALA A 45 -10.09 -6.57 -2.97
CA ALA A 45 -9.28 -7.70 -3.41
C ALA A 45 -7.96 -7.78 -2.63
N LEU A 46 -7.43 -8.98 -2.44
CA LEU A 46 -6.08 -9.15 -1.89
C LEU A 46 -5.04 -8.62 -2.87
N LEU A 47 -4.07 -7.86 -2.34
CA LEU A 47 -2.92 -7.39 -3.10
C LEU A 47 -2.09 -8.57 -3.62
N LYS A 48 -1.45 -8.37 -4.77
CA LYS A 48 -0.57 -9.38 -5.35
C LYS A 48 0.64 -9.63 -4.42
N PRO A 49 1.15 -10.87 -4.33
CA PRO A 49 2.42 -11.14 -3.67
C PRO A 49 3.53 -10.25 -4.24
N PRO A 50 4.46 -9.74 -3.42
CA PRO A 50 4.64 -10.09 -2.02
C PRO A 50 3.76 -9.28 -1.05
N MET A 51 2.98 -8.29 -1.49
CA MET A 51 2.38 -7.35 -0.54
C MET A 51 1.30 -7.99 0.35
N SER A 52 0.46 -8.89 -0.17
CA SER A 52 -0.52 -9.61 0.66
C SER A 52 0.12 -10.43 1.78
N THR A 53 1.29 -11.03 1.53
CA THR A 53 2.00 -11.81 2.54
C THR A 53 2.79 -10.93 3.50
N LEU A 54 3.45 -9.88 2.98
CA LEU A 54 4.24 -8.95 3.80
C LEU A 54 3.37 -8.12 4.76
N SER A 55 2.17 -7.72 4.33
CA SER A 55 1.18 -7.04 5.17
C SER A 55 0.92 -7.85 6.44
N LYS A 56 0.55 -9.12 6.27
CA LYS A 56 0.28 -10.01 7.38
C LYS A 56 1.52 -10.31 8.22
N ALA A 57 2.67 -10.52 7.59
CA ALA A 57 3.90 -10.95 8.28
C ALA A 57 4.61 -9.83 9.06
N HIS A 58 4.57 -8.59 8.56
CA HIS A 58 5.41 -7.50 9.07
C HIS A 58 4.62 -6.27 9.53
N PHE A 59 3.44 -6.02 8.98
CA PHE A 59 2.72 -4.76 9.20
C PHE A 59 1.41 -4.94 9.98
N SER A 60 0.90 -6.16 10.10
CA SER A 60 -0.38 -6.46 10.80
C SER A 60 -0.41 -6.09 12.28
N LYS A 61 0.75 -5.89 12.91
CA LYS A 61 0.92 -5.54 14.32
C LYS A 61 1.47 -4.14 14.55
N MET A 62 1.52 -3.29 13.52
CA MET A 62 1.90 -1.89 13.70
C MET A 62 0.94 -1.20 14.67
N SER A 63 1.48 -0.28 15.46
CA SER A 63 0.68 0.57 16.32
C SER A 63 -0.22 1.49 15.48
N PRO A 64 -1.42 1.86 15.97
CA PRO A 64 -2.26 2.85 15.30
C PRO A 64 -1.53 4.18 15.04
N GLU A 65 -0.67 4.60 15.97
CA GLU A 65 0.06 5.86 15.90
C GLU A 65 1.10 5.85 14.77
N ASP A 66 1.82 4.74 14.61
CA ASP A 66 2.78 4.58 13.51
C ASP A 66 2.07 4.49 12.15
N LEU A 67 0.89 3.86 12.11
CA LEU A 67 0.06 3.80 10.89
C LEU A 67 -0.42 5.19 10.48
N ASP A 68 -0.90 5.98 11.44
CA ASP A 68 -1.33 7.36 11.19
C ASP A 68 -0.17 8.22 10.69
N ALA A 69 1.00 8.13 11.34
CA ALA A 69 2.19 8.86 10.92
C ALA A 69 2.65 8.45 9.50
N LEU A 70 2.60 7.15 9.18
CA LEU A 70 2.98 6.65 7.86
C LEU A 70 2.00 7.11 6.78
N VAL A 71 0.69 7.06 7.05
CA VAL A 71 -0.33 7.56 6.14
C VAL A 71 -0.16 9.06 5.91
N ALA A 72 0.01 9.83 6.98
CA ALA A 72 0.27 11.27 6.89
C ALA A 72 1.51 11.57 6.03
N TRP A 73 2.60 10.83 6.22
CA TRP A 73 3.79 10.95 5.38
C TRP A 73 3.52 10.60 3.91
N VAL A 74 2.82 9.50 3.62
CA VAL A 74 2.47 9.10 2.25
C VAL A 74 1.68 10.21 1.53
N ARG A 75 0.78 10.91 2.23
CA ARG A 75 0.03 12.04 1.67
C ARG A 75 0.91 13.21 1.24
N THR A 76 2.09 13.37 1.85
CA THR A 76 3.04 14.44 1.48
C THR A 76 3.81 14.15 0.19
N ILE A 77 3.77 12.90 -0.30
CA ILE A 77 4.54 12.51 -1.47
C ILE A 77 3.92 13.13 -2.73
N PRO A 78 4.68 13.93 -3.51
CA PRO A 78 4.17 14.56 -4.72
C PRO A 78 3.61 13.54 -5.71
N PRO A 79 2.53 13.89 -6.44
CA PRO A 79 1.92 12.99 -7.41
C PRO A 79 2.92 12.64 -8.51
N LYS A 80 2.89 11.38 -8.93
CA LYS A 80 3.67 10.87 -10.07
C LYS A 80 2.72 10.26 -11.11
N GLU A 81 3.00 10.53 -12.39
CA GLU A 81 2.34 9.93 -13.55
C GLU A 81 2.78 8.47 -13.79
#